data_AF-A0A3G6RHV8-F1
#
_entry.id   AF-A0A3G6RHV8-F1
#
_cell.length_a   1.000
_cell.length_b   1.000
_cell.length_c   1.000
_cell.angle_alpha   90.00
_cell.angle_beta   90.00
_cell.angle_gamma   90.00
#
_symmetry.space_group_name_H-M   'P 1'
#
loop_
_entity.id
_entity.type
_entity.pdbx_description
1 polymer ?
#
loop_
_entity_poly.entity_id
_entity_poly.type
_entity_poly.pdbx_seq_one_letter_code
_entity_poly.pdbx_strand_id
1 'polypeptide(L)'
;MIESDKNMLKAIDMLKQSKVIKFKTEAYLVMNLNTVYVHKVKNPDLEKYRNYYHFTAEHIRLFCTQYKINANFIYGFETNMYRK
;
A
#
# COMPACT_ATOMS: atom_id res chain seq x y z
N MET A 1 10.11 2.81 -8.30
CA MET A 1 8.84 2.64 -7.55
C MET A 1 7.88 3.73 -7.98
N ILE A 2 6.64 3.39 -8.35
CA ILE A 2 5.62 4.36 -8.77
C ILE A 2 5.02 5.10 -7.57
N GLU A 3 4.41 6.26 -7.82
CA GLU A 3 3.89 7.13 -6.74
C GLU A 3 2.83 6.44 -5.89
N SER A 4 1.94 5.67 -6.51
CA SER A 4 0.91 4.90 -5.82
C SER A 4 1.49 3.88 -4.83
N ASP A 5 2.61 3.25 -5.17
CA ASP A 5 3.25 2.29 -4.26
C ASP A 5 3.84 2.98 -3.05
N LYS A 6 4.48 4.14 -3.24
CA LYS A 6 5.03 4.93 -2.14
C LYS A 6 3.92 5.36 -1.19
N ASN A 7 2.80 5.86 -1.73
CA ASN A 7 1.67 6.30 -0.93
C ASN A 7 0.92 5.14 -0.26
N MET A 8 0.86 3.96 -0.87
CA MET A 8 0.39 2.73 -0.22
C MET A 8 1.24 2.37 1.00
N LEU A 9 2.56 2.32 0.83
CA LEU A 9 3.49 2.02 1.93
C LEU A 9 3.39 3.07 3.04
N LYS A 10 3.31 4.35 2.68
CA LYS A 10 3.09 5.46 3.61
C LYS A 10 1.78 5.32 4.37
N ALA A 11 0.68 4.99 3.69
CA ALA A 11 -0.63 4.77 4.32
C ALA A 11 -0.58 3.63 5.34
N ILE A 12 0.05 2.50 5.00
CA ILE A 12 0.23 1.36 5.92
C ILE A 12 1.04 1.77 7.16
N ASP A 13 2.07 2.58 6.97
CA ASP A 13 2.90 3.08 8.06
C ASP A 13 2.11 4.04 8.97
N MET A 14 1.29 4.91 8.38
CA MET A 14 0.38 5.79 9.11
C MET A 14 -0.65 5.00 9.92
N LEU A 15 -1.28 3.96 9.35
CA LEU A 15 -2.21 3.09 10.08
C LEU A 15 -1.56 2.42 11.30
N LYS A 16 -0.29 2.00 11.16
CA LYS A 16 0.46 1.42 12.27
C LYS A 16 0.77 2.47 13.34
N GLN A 17 1.23 3.66 12.94
CA GLN A 17 1.55 4.75 13.85
C GLN A 17 0.31 5.23 14.62
N SER A 18 -0.86 5.27 13.97
CA SER A 18 -2.14 5.61 14.58
C SER A 18 -2.77 4.46 15.37
N LYS A 19 -2.07 3.31 15.51
CA LYS A 19 -2.54 2.10 16.21
C LYS A 19 -3.84 1.50 15.65
N VAL A 20 -4.19 1.80 14.39
CA VAL A 20 -5.34 1.18 13.70
C VAL A 20 -5.03 -0.28 13.36
N ILE A 21 -3.77 -0.58 13.07
CA ILE A 21 -3.25 -1.95 12.93
C ILE A 21 -2.07 -2.14 13.88
N LYS A 22 -1.89 -3.36 14.42
CA LYS A 22 -0.75 -3.67 15.30
C LYS A 22 0.49 -3.99 14.46
N PHE A 23 0.32 -4.74 13.39
CA PHE A 23 1.37 -5.15 12.48
C PHE A 23 1.05 -4.77 11.03
N LYS A 24 2.08 -4.39 10.26
CA LYS A 24 1.92 -4.08 8.81
C LYS A 24 1.39 -5.28 8.02
N THR A 25 1.64 -6.49 8.51
CA THR A 25 1.15 -7.74 7.91
C THR A 25 -0.37 -7.83 7.88
N GLU A 26 -1.08 -7.19 8.81
CA GLU A 26 -2.55 -7.13 8.78
C GLU A 26 -3.04 -6.42 7.51
N ALA A 27 -2.41 -5.31 7.14
CA ALA A 27 -2.72 -4.60 5.90
C ALA A 27 -2.36 -5.43 4.65
N TYR A 28 -1.29 -6.22 4.71
CA TYR A 28 -0.90 -7.09 3.60
C TYR A 28 -1.93 -8.20 3.39
N LEU A 29 -2.42 -8.81 4.47
CA LEU A 29 -3.45 -9.86 4.42
C LEU A 29 -4.75 -9.36 3.80
N VAL A 30 -5.17 -8.12 4.09
CA VAL A 30 -6.35 -7.49 3.47
C VAL A 30 -6.26 -7.45 1.94
N MET A 31 -5.06 -7.27 1.40
CA MET A 31 -4.81 -7.25 -0.04
C MET A 31 -4.48 -8.63 -0.61
N ASN A 32 -4.56 -9.69 0.20
CA ASN A 32 -4.10 -11.04 -0.13
C ASN A 32 -2.61 -11.09 -0.55
N LEU A 33 -1.77 -10.29 0.11
CA LEU A 33 -0.34 -10.19 -0.15
C LEU A 33 0.48 -10.83 0.96
N ASN A 34 1.59 -11.47 0.58
CA ASN A 34 2.60 -11.93 1.51
C ASN A 34 3.73 -10.88 1.69
N THR A 35 4.54 -11.06 2.73
CA THR A 35 5.65 -10.14 3.04
C THR A 35 6.71 -10.10 1.95
N VAL A 36 6.94 -11.20 1.24
CA VAL A 36 7.89 -11.29 0.12
C VAL A 36 7.44 -10.37 -1.02
N TYR A 37 6.16 -10.40 -1.40
CA TYR A 37 5.61 -9.54 -2.43
C TYR A 37 5.85 -8.06 -2.10
N VAL A 38 5.52 -7.64 -0.88
CA VAL A 38 5.72 -6.25 -0.45
C VAL A 38 7.21 -5.89 -0.37
N HIS A 39 8.08 -6.84 0.00
CA HIS A 39 9.53 -6.64 -0.04
C HIS A 39 10.03 -6.36 -1.46
N LYS A 40 9.47 -7.05 -2.46
CA LYS A 40 9.80 -6.82 -3.87
C LYS A 40 9.32 -5.46 -4.37
N VAL A 41 8.09 -5.05 -3.99
CA VAL A 41 7.59 -3.69 -4.29
C VAL A 41 8.51 -2.61 -3.70
N LYS A 42 9.04 -2.83 -2.49
CA LYS A 42 9.96 -1.89 -1.82
C LYS A 42 11.33 -1.79 -2.47
N ASN A 43 11.82 -2.88 -3.05
CA ASN A 43 13.17 -3.00 -3.58
C ASN A 43 13.16 -3.40 -5.06
N PRO A 44 12.57 -2.57 -5.95
CA PRO A 44 12.42 -2.93 -7.36
C PRO A 44 13.77 -3.14 -8.06
N ASP A 45 14.83 -2.45 -7.64
CA ASP A 45 16.17 -2.53 -8.25
C ASP A 45 16.89 -3.87 -7.99
N LEU A 46 16.42 -4.64 -7.01
CA LEU A 46 16.97 -5.98 -6.70
C LEU A 46 16.38 -7.08 -7.58
N GLU A 47 15.28 -6.82 -8.28
CA GLU A 47 14.66 -7.79 -9.19
C GLU A 47 15.35 -7.73 -10.56
N LYS A 48 16.25 -8.69 -10.80
CA LYS A 48 17.05 -8.86 -12.04
C LYS A 48 16.22 -9.00 -13.32
N TYR A 49 14.93 -9.29 -13.20
CA TYR A 49 14.03 -9.55 -14.31
C TYR A 49 12.88 -8.53 -14.29
N ARG A 50 12.52 -8.08 -15.50
CA ARG A 50 11.61 -6.97 -15.87
C ARG A 50 10.18 -6.98 -15.27
N ASN A 51 9.88 -7.89 -14.35
CA ASN A 51 8.59 -7.94 -13.66
C ASN A 51 8.59 -6.92 -12.53
N TYR A 52 8.13 -5.73 -12.90
CA TYR A 52 7.91 -4.62 -12.01
C TYR A 52 6.75 -4.95 -11.04
N TYR A 53 7.10 -5.31 -9.80
CA TYR A 53 6.13 -5.58 -8.73
C TYR A 53 5.52 -4.28 -8.23
N HIS A 54 4.18 -4.19 -8.24
CA HIS A 54 3.43 -2.99 -7.87
C HIS A 54 2.11 -3.34 -7.18
N PHE A 55 1.56 -2.43 -6.38
CA PHE A 55 0.19 -2.59 -5.90
C PHE A 55 -0.79 -2.41 -7.06
N THR A 56 -1.54 -3.46 -7.38
CA THR A 56 -2.58 -3.42 -8.42
C THR A 56 -3.76 -2.55 -7.97
N ALA A 57 -4.59 -2.14 -8.93
CA ALA A 57 -5.83 -1.43 -8.62
C ALA A 57 -6.72 -2.21 -7.64
N GLU A 58 -6.73 -3.54 -7.73
CA GLU A 58 -7.50 -4.39 -6.82
C GLU A 58 -6.91 -4.37 -5.40
N HIS A 59 -5.58 -4.43 -5.25
CA HIS A 59 -4.94 -4.29 -3.94
C HIS A 59 -5.32 -2.95 -3.29
N ILE A 60 -5.23 -1.85 -4.06
CA ILE A 60 -5.58 -0.51 -3.60
C ILE A 60 -7.06 -0.45 -3.22
N ARG A 61 -7.95 -1.02 -4.04
CA ARG A 61 -9.41 -1.06 -3.77
C ARG A 61 -9.72 -1.78 -2.46
N LEU A 62 -9.16 -2.98 -2.25
CA LEU A 62 -9.37 -3.76 -1.02
C LEU A 62 -8.87 -3.01 0.21
N PHE A 63 -7.65 -2.48 0.13
CA PHE A 63 -7.03 -1.70 1.20
C PHE A 63 -7.84 -0.45 1.57
N CYS A 64 -8.21 0.37 0.58
CA CYS A 64 -8.99 1.58 0.78
C CYS A 64 -10.39 1.28 1.34
N THR A 65 -11.03 0.20 0.88
CA THR A 65 -12.36 -0.22 1.36
C THR A 65 -12.32 -0.62 2.84
N GLN A 66 -11.30 -1.37 3.24
CA GLN A 66 -11.14 -1.86 4.61
C GLN A 66 -10.86 -0.73 5.60
N TYR A 67 -9.92 0.15 5.27
CA TYR A 67 -9.45 1.19 6.19
C TYR A 67 -10.10 2.57 5.97
N LYS A 68 -11.11 2.65 5.10
CA LYS A 68 -11.82 3.90 4.73
C LYS A 68 -10.86 5.00 4.23
N ILE A 69 -9.82 4.58 3.50
CA ILE A 69 -8.80 5.48 2.95
C ILE A 69 -9.28 6.03 1.60
N ASN A 70 -8.97 7.30 1.36
CA ASN A 70 -9.20 7.97 0.09
C ASN A 70 -8.23 7.43 -0.98
N ALA A 71 -8.75 6.85 -2.05
CA ALA A 71 -7.92 6.37 -3.16
C ALA A 71 -7.16 7.52 -3.84
N ASN A 72 -7.69 8.75 -3.85
CA ASN A 72 -7.01 9.92 -4.40
C ASN A 72 -5.71 10.24 -3.65
N PHE A 73 -5.65 9.94 -2.35
CA PHE A 73 -4.41 10.03 -1.59
C PHE A 73 -3.37 9.01 -2.07
N ILE A 74 -3.80 7.78 -2.35
CA ILE A 74 -2.90 6.75 -2.87
C ILE A 74 -2.36 7.16 -4.24
N TYR A 75 -3.21 7.63 -5.15
CA TYR A 75 -2.78 8.07 -6.48
C TYR A 75 -2.04 9.42 -6.47
N GLY A 76 -1.98 10.13 -5.34
CA GLY A 76 -1.28 11.41 -5.21
C GLY A 76 -2.06 12.63 -5.70
N PHE A 77 -3.37 12.49 -5.96
CA PHE A 77 -4.24 13.61 -6.33
C PHE A 77 -4.68 14.45 -5.12
N GLU A 78 -4.67 13.86 -3.92
CA GLU A 78 -5.04 14.54 -2.67
C GLU A 78 -4.04 14.24 -1.55
N THR A 79 -3.96 15.15 -0.57
CA THR A 79 -3.11 14.97 0.62
C THR A 79 -3.85 14.34 1.80
N ASN A 80 -5.19 14.36 1.78
CA ASN A 80 -6.03 13.84 2.86
C ASN A 80 -6.20 12.32 2.74
N MET A 81 -5.67 11.58 3.72
CA MET A 81 -5.70 10.13 3.73
C MET A 81 -7.10 9.55 3.93
N TYR A 82 -7.95 10.17 4.76
CA TYR A 82 -9.30 9.70 5.01
C TYR A 82 -10.31 10.52 4.21
N ARG A 83 -11.40 9.86 3.78
CA ARG A 83 -12.54 10.57 3.19
C ARG A 83 -13.22 11.41 4.28
N LYS A 84 -13.54 12.67 3.97
CA LYS A 84 -14.47 13.48 4.78
C LYS A 84 -15.90 13.09 4.45
#